data_AF-A0A7C3SM54-F1
#
_entry.id   AF-A0A7C3SM54-F1
#
_cell.length_a   1.000
_cell.length_b   1.000
_cell.length_c   1.000
_cell.angle_alpha   90.00
_cell.angle_beta   90.00
_cell.angle_gamma   90.00
#
_symmetry.space_group_name_H-M   'P 1'
#
loop_
_entity.id
_entity.type
_entity.pdbx_description
1 polymer ?
#
loop_
_entity_poly.entity_id
_entity_poly.type
_entity_poly.pdbx_seq_one_letter_code
_entity_poly.pdbx_strand_id
1 'polypeptide(L)'
;MPYVTVVQLELVATSGGSLPWFSGSESRGAFLSVVGQACEELAQTLHGSGRALYALKPLSFKTGYRVVRGEGRSLAEAGVLFEPGARAVLEVSLLDDEVSRRFVSDVLPVAAGLTVKGVGFKVDALAIRVVDPREVLERAEGWESGALDVHFHTPTYLNPLVGDQRYKSPLPRPPAPPRQPHRLCPRPDRARACPSPRSWLSTCTSAG
;
A
#
# COMPACT_ATOMS: atom_id res chain seq x y z
N MET A 1 -10.23 -24.90 7.29
CA MET A 1 -9.81 -23.57 6.79
C MET A 1 -9.16 -22.86 7.98
N PRO A 2 -8.03 -22.16 7.78
CA PRO A 2 -7.44 -21.37 8.87
C PRO A 2 -8.42 -20.28 9.30
N TYR A 3 -8.38 -19.92 10.57
CA TYR A 3 -9.10 -18.76 11.07
C TYR A 3 -8.44 -17.49 10.56
N VAL A 4 -9.22 -16.42 10.41
CA VAL A 4 -8.68 -15.09 10.14
C VAL A 4 -8.67 -14.31 11.43
N THR A 5 -7.48 -13.98 11.92
CA THR A 5 -7.32 -13.12 13.09
C THR A 5 -7.20 -11.67 12.64
N VAL A 6 -8.19 -10.85 12.98
CA VAL A 6 -8.20 -9.41 12.72
C VAL A 6 -7.77 -8.69 13.98
N VAL A 7 -6.71 -7.91 13.86
CA VAL A 7 -6.20 -7.06 14.94
C VAL A 7 -6.36 -5.60 14.54
N GLN A 8 -7.01 -4.84 15.41
CA GLN A 8 -7.23 -3.41 15.25
C GLN A 8 -6.50 -2.66 16.36
N LEU A 9 -5.59 -1.78 15.95
CA LEU A 9 -4.87 -0.87 16.83
C LEU A 9 -5.49 0.51 16.72
N GLU A 10 -6.01 1.02 17.83
CA GLU A 10 -6.36 2.43 17.96
C GLU A 10 -5.10 3.22 18.33
N LEU A 11 -4.83 4.25 17.55
CA LEU A 11 -3.59 4.99 17.56
C LEU A 11 -3.88 6.45 17.89
N VAL A 12 -2.99 7.04 18.68
CA VAL A 12 -2.99 8.48 18.97
C VAL A 12 -1.66 9.07 18.47
N ALA A 13 -1.74 10.09 17.63
CA ALA A 13 -0.58 10.80 17.13
C ALA A 13 0.15 11.49 18.29
N THR A 14 1.44 11.20 18.45
CA THR A 14 2.30 11.84 19.48
C THR A 14 2.90 13.14 19.00
N SER A 15 2.92 13.36 17.68
CA SER A 15 3.32 14.59 17.01
C SER A 15 2.34 14.96 15.91
N GLY A 16 2.26 16.25 15.59
CA GLY A 16 1.56 16.72 14.40
C GLY A 16 2.39 16.45 13.14
N GLY A 17 1.74 16.45 11.98
CA GLY A 17 2.46 16.24 10.73
C GLY A 17 1.56 16.12 9.51
N SER A 18 2.16 15.61 8.44
CA SER A 18 1.50 15.35 7.18
C SER A 18 1.77 13.93 6.71
N LEU A 19 0.72 13.29 6.18
CA LEU A 19 0.84 12.02 5.47
C LEU A 19 0.20 12.16 4.10
N PRO A 20 0.71 11.45 3.08
CA PRO A 20 0.03 11.39 1.79
C PRO A 20 -1.38 10.81 1.99
N TRP A 21 -2.32 11.21 1.14
CA TRP A 21 -3.69 10.69 1.16
C TRP A 21 -3.73 9.15 1.17
N PHE A 22 -2.77 8.54 0.47
CA PHE A 22 -2.53 7.11 0.51
C PHE A 22 -1.12 6.82 1.04
N SER A 23 -1.04 6.17 2.20
CA SER A 23 0.21 5.80 2.89
C SER A 23 0.37 4.28 3.05
N GLY A 24 -0.19 3.49 2.11
CA GLY A 24 -0.24 2.02 2.25
C GLY A 24 1.14 1.36 2.31
N SER A 25 2.07 1.76 1.44
CA SER A 25 3.46 1.26 1.46
C SER A 25 4.19 1.61 2.75
N GLU A 26 3.97 2.82 3.24
CA GLU A 26 4.65 3.37 4.40
C GLU A 26 4.08 2.80 5.70
N SER A 27 2.76 2.62 5.76
CA SER A 27 2.08 1.92 6.85
C SER A 27 2.53 0.47 6.91
N ARG A 28 2.67 -0.20 5.73
CA ARG A 28 3.20 -1.57 5.66
C ARG A 28 4.65 -1.66 6.14
N GLY A 29 5.51 -0.72 5.73
CA GLY A 29 6.89 -0.66 6.19
C GLY A 29 6.99 -0.45 7.70
N ALA A 30 6.21 0.49 8.24
CA ALA A 30 6.16 0.75 9.67
C ALA A 30 5.63 -0.45 10.46
N PHE A 31 4.57 -1.10 9.98
CA PHE A 31 4.05 -2.34 10.56
C PHE A 31 5.10 -3.44 10.62
N LEU A 32 5.77 -3.74 9.50
CA LEU A 32 6.82 -4.76 9.45
C LEU A 32 8.02 -4.40 10.34
N SER A 33 8.33 -3.11 10.50
CA SER A 33 9.35 -2.64 11.43
C SER A 33 8.99 -2.96 12.88
N VAL A 34 7.73 -2.75 13.30
CA VAL A 34 7.26 -3.09 14.66
C VAL A 34 7.32 -4.60 14.87
N VAL A 35 6.87 -5.38 13.89
CA VAL A 35 6.97 -6.84 13.95
C VAL A 35 8.44 -7.25 14.07
N GLY A 36 9.35 -6.67 13.28
CA GLY A 36 10.77 -7.04 13.28
C GLY A 36 11.50 -6.69 14.58
N GLN A 37 11.11 -5.59 15.24
CA GLN A 37 11.63 -5.23 16.56
C GLN A 37 11.25 -6.24 17.64
N ALA A 38 10.06 -6.84 17.52
CA ALA A 38 9.58 -7.84 18.46
C ALA A 38 10.06 -9.26 18.12
N CYS A 39 10.00 -9.62 16.84
CA CYS A 39 10.34 -10.93 16.31
C CYS A 39 10.80 -10.80 14.84
N GLU A 40 12.12 -10.79 14.63
CA GLU A 40 12.73 -10.64 13.31
C GLU A 40 12.29 -11.76 12.34
N GLU A 41 12.29 -13.00 12.81
CA GLU A 41 11.89 -14.17 12.03
C GLU A 41 10.45 -14.07 11.50
N LEU A 42 9.53 -13.57 12.33
CA LEU A 42 8.14 -13.33 11.92
C LEU A 42 8.06 -12.22 10.87
N ALA A 43 8.82 -11.13 11.03
CA ALA A 43 8.86 -10.06 10.03
C ALA A 43 9.39 -10.57 8.67
N GLN A 44 10.44 -11.39 8.68
CA GLN A 44 10.96 -12.04 7.47
C GLN A 44 9.90 -12.94 6.83
N THR A 45 9.19 -13.74 7.63
CA THR A 45 8.09 -14.59 7.17
C THR A 45 6.98 -13.77 6.50
N LEU A 46 6.57 -12.65 7.11
CA LEU A 46 5.56 -11.74 6.55
C LEU A 46 6.06 -10.98 5.31
N HIS A 47 7.37 -10.80 5.16
CA HIS A 47 7.96 -10.13 3.99
C HIS A 47 8.16 -11.07 2.80
N GLY A 48 8.15 -12.39 3.02
CA GLY A 48 8.47 -13.40 2.01
C GLY A 48 7.67 -13.32 0.71
N SER A 49 8.32 -13.72 -0.40
CA SER A 49 7.71 -13.82 -1.73
C SER A 49 6.92 -15.12 -1.86
N GLY A 50 5.68 -15.10 -1.39
CA GLY A 50 4.78 -16.26 -1.47
C GLY A 50 3.32 -15.86 -1.40
N ARG A 51 2.47 -16.76 -0.90
CA ARG A 51 1.09 -16.43 -0.54
C ARG A 51 1.11 -15.33 0.53
N ALA A 52 0.27 -14.32 0.39
CA ALA A 52 0.11 -13.29 1.41
C ALA A 52 -0.40 -13.93 2.72
N LEU A 53 0.35 -13.74 3.80
CA LEU A 53 0.02 -14.23 5.15
C LEU A 53 -0.76 -13.21 5.97
N TYR A 54 -0.84 -11.96 5.48
CA TYR A 54 -1.60 -10.89 6.10
C TYR A 54 -2.13 -9.91 5.05
N ALA A 55 -3.15 -9.16 5.43
CA ALA A 55 -3.62 -7.99 4.73
C ALA A 55 -3.65 -6.80 5.70
N LEU A 56 -3.05 -5.67 5.30
CA LEU A 56 -3.02 -4.45 6.10
C LEU A 56 -3.93 -3.41 5.45
N LYS A 57 -4.88 -2.87 6.21
CA LYS A 57 -5.65 -1.70 5.78
C LYS A 57 -4.79 -0.43 5.92
N PRO A 58 -4.95 0.57 5.05
CA PRO A 58 -4.29 1.85 5.26
C PRO A 58 -4.77 2.47 6.56
N LEU A 59 -3.92 3.33 7.11
CA LEU A 59 -4.24 4.10 8.30
C LEU A 59 -5.55 4.89 8.10
N SER A 60 -6.55 4.62 8.94
CA SER A 60 -7.85 5.29 8.91
C SER A 60 -7.92 6.35 10.00
N PHE A 61 -7.87 7.62 9.61
CA PHE A 61 -8.01 8.73 10.57
C PHE A 61 -9.46 8.87 11.03
N LYS A 62 -9.66 9.04 12.34
CA LYS A 62 -10.97 9.18 12.98
C LYS A 62 -11.27 10.62 13.35
N THR A 63 -10.31 11.30 14.00
CA THR A 63 -10.47 12.68 14.49
C THR A 63 -9.14 13.43 14.48
N GLY A 64 -9.19 14.76 14.60
CA GLY A 64 -7.98 15.60 14.71
C GLY A 64 -7.18 15.71 13.40
N TYR A 65 -7.82 15.48 12.26
CA TYR A 65 -7.19 15.57 10.94
C TYR A 65 -7.99 16.48 10.01
N ARG A 66 -7.30 17.10 9.05
CA ARG A 66 -7.91 17.77 7.90
C ARG A 66 -7.36 17.19 6.61
N VAL A 67 -8.25 17.09 5.63
CA VAL A 67 -7.88 16.70 4.27
C VAL A 67 -7.40 17.92 3.52
N VAL A 68 -6.19 17.86 2.98
CA VAL A 68 -5.69 18.85 2.04
C VAL A 68 -5.88 18.29 0.65
N ARG A 69 -6.76 18.92 -0.14
CA ARG A 69 -6.95 18.57 -1.55
C ARG A 69 -5.89 19.32 -2.35
N GLY A 70 -5.13 18.61 -3.19
CA GLY A 70 -4.19 19.24 -4.11
C GLY A 70 -4.93 20.16 -5.07
N GLU A 71 -4.42 21.38 -5.28
CA GLU A 71 -4.99 22.35 -6.22
C GLU A 71 -4.58 21.99 -7.65
N GLY A 72 -5.27 21.00 -8.24
CA GLY A 72 -5.17 20.68 -9.66
C GLY A 72 -4.14 19.60 -10.02
N ARG A 73 -4.65 18.56 -10.68
CA ARG A 73 -3.93 17.51 -11.45
C ARG A 73 -2.93 16.59 -10.74
N SER A 74 -2.46 16.88 -9.52
CA SER A 74 -1.54 15.98 -8.79
C SER A 74 -2.15 15.43 -7.50
N LEU A 75 -2.46 14.13 -7.48
CA LEU A 75 -2.79 13.38 -6.25
C LEU A 75 -1.62 13.34 -5.26
N ALA A 76 -0.39 13.63 -5.70
CA ALA A 76 0.79 13.66 -4.83
C ALA A 76 0.80 14.86 -3.87
N GLU A 77 0.04 15.91 -4.18
CA GLU A 77 -0.14 17.09 -3.32
C GLU A 77 -1.35 16.93 -2.38
N ALA A 78 -2.18 15.92 -2.60
CA ALA A 78 -3.28 15.59 -1.72
C ALA A 78 -2.77 14.81 -0.51
N GLY A 79 -3.17 15.25 0.68
CA GLY A 79 -2.65 14.75 1.93
C GLY A 79 -3.62 14.84 3.08
N VAL A 80 -3.19 14.27 4.20
CA VAL A 80 -3.84 14.41 5.48
C VAL A 80 -2.87 15.17 6.38
N LEU A 81 -3.33 16.32 6.88
CA LEU A 81 -2.64 17.02 7.96
C LEU A 81 -3.36 16.69 9.26
N PHE A 82 -2.61 16.54 10.34
CA PHE A 82 -3.16 16.21 11.64
C PHE A 82 -2.33 16.83 12.76
N GLU A 83 -2.98 17.02 13.89
CA GLU A 83 -2.39 17.61 15.09
C GLU A 83 -1.93 16.53 16.07
N PRO A 84 -1.05 16.87 17.04
CA PRO A 84 -0.82 15.99 18.18
C PRO A 84 -2.15 15.63 18.86
N GLY A 85 -2.35 14.36 19.17
CA GLY A 85 -3.61 13.84 19.72
C GLY A 85 -4.64 13.38 18.69
N ALA A 86 -4.38 13.55 17.38
CA ALA A 86 -5.22 12.99 16.34
C ALA A 86 -5.35 11.46 16.48
N ARG A 87 -6.56 10.93 16.26
CA ARG A 87 -6.84 9.50 16.42
C ARG A 87 -6.89 8.82 15.07
N ALA A 88 -6.25 7.66 14.98
CA ALA A 88 -6.23 6.83 13.78
C ALA A 88 -6.41 5.36 14.13
N VAL A 89 -6.71 4.54 13.13
CA VAL A 89 -6.85 3.10 13.28
C VAL A 89 -5.98 2.41 12.25
N LEU A 90 -5.19 1.44 12.71
CA LEU A 90 -4.48 0.49 11.88
C LEU A 90 -5.10 -0.88 12.07
N GLU A 91 -5.55 -1.51 10.98
CA GLU A 91 -6.15 -2.84 11.04
C GLU A 91 -5.31 -3.81 10.19
N VAL A 92 -4.95 -4.94 10.79
CA VAL A 92 -4.26 -6.05 10.14
C VAL A 92 -5.12 -7.31 10.25
N SER A 93 -5.30 -8.00 9.12
CA SER A 93 -5.90 -9.33 9.08
C SER A 93 -4.80 -10.35 8.83
N LEU A 94 -4.66 -11.33 9.72
CA LEU A 94 -3.71 -12.43 9.65
C LEU A 94 -4.44 -13.65 9.09
N LEU A 95 -3.90 -14.25 8.03
CA LEU A 95 -4.56 -15.25 7.19
C LEU A 95 -4.02 -16.67 7.42
N ASP A 96 -3.17 -16.82 8.42
CA ASP A 96 -2.49 -18.06 8.81
C ASP A 96 -2.49 -18.19 10.34
N ASP A 97 -2.79 -19.40 10.85
CA ASP A 97 -3.00 -19.64 12.27
C ASP A 97 -1.70 -19.57 13.10
N GLU A 98 -0.56 -19.96 12.50
CA GLU A 98 0.74 -19.89 13.17
C GLU A 98 1.22 -18.44 13.24
N VAL A 99 1.13 -17.72 12.12
CA VAL A 99 1.40 -16.28 12.07
C VAL A 99 0.51 -15.52 13.06
N SER A 100 -0.78 -15.88 13.14
CA SER A 100 -1.71 -15.27 14.07
C SER A 100 -1.28 -15.45 15.53
N ARG A 101 -0.94 -16.69 15.91
CA ARG A 101 -0.49 -17.00 17.27
C ARG A 101 0.79 -16.26 17.63
N ARG A 102 1.81 -16.33 16.77
CA ARG A 102 3.09 -15.63 16.98
C ARG A 102 2.93 -14.12 17.05
N PHE A 103 2.09 -13.52 16.19
CA PHE A 103 1.83 -12.09 16.25
C PHE A 103 1.19 -11.68 17.59
N VAL A 104 0.20 -12.45 18.06
CA VAL A 104 -0.48 -12.16 19.33
C VAL A 104 0.43 -12.38 20.53
N SER A 105 1.27 -13.42 20.54
CA SER A 105 2.15 -13.73 21.67
C SER A 105 3.41 -12.87 21.70
N ASP A 106 4.01 -12.59 20.54
CA ASP A 106 5.36 -12.06 20.47
C ASP A 106 5.36 -10.55 20.16
N VAL A 107 4.40 -10.08 19.34
CA VAL A 107 4.38 -8.69 18.86
C VAL A 107 3.47 -7.81 19.70
N LEU A 108 2.22 -8.21 19.91
CA LEU A 108 1.23 -7.37 20.59
C LEU A 108 1.63 -6.92 22.00
N PRO A 109 2.28 -7.74 22.85
CA PRO A 109 2.67 -7.30 24.19
C PRO A 109 3.70 -6.17 24.21
N VAL A 110 4.47 -6.00 23.13
CA VAL A 110 5.56 -5.02 23.05
C VAL A 110 5.29 -3.90 22.03
N ALA A 111 4.20 -3.98 21.28
CA ALA A 111 3.80 -2.99 20.28
C ALA A 111 3.25 -1.71 20.94
N ALA A 112 4.14 -0.83 21.41
CA ALA A 112 3.78 0.42 22.07
C ALA A 112 3.33 1.53 21.08
N GLY A 113 3.68 1.40 19.80
CA GLY A 113 3.47 2.43 18.79
C GLY A 113 4.15 2.13 17.46
N LEU A 114 4.01 3.06 16.51
CA LEU A 114 4.71 2.99 15.22
C LEU A 114 5.00 4.39 14.69
N THR A 115 5.97 4.48 13.79
CA THR A 115 6.31 5.71 13.09
C THR A 115 6.07 5.56 11.60
N VAL A 116 5.20 6.39 11.02
CA VAL A 116 4.90 6.39 9.58
C VAL A 116 5.41 7.70 8.97
N LYS A 117 6.39 7.64 8.05
CA LYS A 117 7.03 8.82 7.43
C LYS A 117 7.43 9.92 8.44
N GLY A 118 8.03 9.53 9.56
CA GLY A 118 8.48 10.45 10.61
C GLY A 118 7.40 10.92 11.58
N VAL A 119 6.16 10.46 11.41
CA VAL A 119 5.05 10.76 12.31
C VAL A 119 4.91 9.65 13.33
N GLY A 120 5.01 9.99 14.62
CA GLY A 120 4.88 9.04 15.71
C GLY A 120 3.43 8.81 16.12
N PHE A 121 3.08 7.55 16.33
CA PHE A 121 1.81 7.11 16.90
C PHE A 121 2.06 6.21 18.09
N LYS A 122 1.32 6.42 19.19
CA LYS A 122 1.23 5.48 20.31
C LYS A 122 -0.03 4.63 20.17
N VAL A 123 0.02 3.38 20.63
CA VAL A 123 -1.17 2.53 20.77
C VAL A 123 -1.94 2.99 22.00
N ASP A 124 -3.23 3.24 21.82
CA ASP A 124 -4.16 3.70 22.86
C ASP A 124 -5.13 2.58 23.26
N ALA A 125 -5.60 1.81 22.28
CA ALA A 125 -6.41 0.62 22.51
C ALA A 125 -6.14 -0.45 21.44
N LEU A 126 -6.52 -1.68 21.76
CA LEU A 126 -6.36 -2.86 20.92
C LEU A 126 -7.66 -3.66 20.94
N ALA A 127 -8.09 -4.12 19.77
CA ALA A 127 -9.16 -5.11 19.65
C ALA A 127 -8.69 -6.28 18.77
N ILE A 128 -9.03 -7.50 19.18
CA ILE A 128 -8.75 -8.72 18.44
C ILE A 128 -10.07 -9.42 18.15
N ARG A 129 -10.29 -9.81 16.89
CA ARG A 129 -11.43 -10.60 16.45
C ARG A 129 -10.93 -11.81 15.68
N VAL A 130 -11.41 -12.99 16.04
CA VAL A 130 -11.19 -14.22 15.27
C VAL A 130 -12.42 -14.48 14.41
N VAL A 131 -12.21 -14.72 13.12
CA VAL A 131 -13.28 -15.02 12.15
C VAL A 131 -13.07 -16.43 11.63
N ASP A 132 -14.10 -17.27 11.75
CA ASP A 132 -14.16 -18.56 11.06
C ASP A 132 -14.75 -18.36 9.66
N PRO A 133 -13.99 -18.59 8.57
CA PRO A 133 -14.53 -18.52 7.23
C PRO A 133 -15.70 -19.49 6.99
N ARG A 134 -15.76 -20.62 7.70
CA ARG A 134 -16.86 -21.60 7.56
C ARG A 134 -18.17 -21.02 8.06
N GLU A 135 -18.18 -20.38 9.22
CA GLU A 135 -19.38 -19.72 9.75
C GLU A 135 -19.88 -18.61 8.79
N VAL A 136 -18.96 -17.91 8.12
CA VAL A 136 -19.32 -16.88 7.14
C VAL A 136 -20.01 -17.51 5.93
N LEU A 137 -19.50 -18.64 5.44
CA LEU A 137 -20.09 -19.37 4.31
C LEU A 137 -21.43 -20.02 4.66
N GLU A 138 -21.55 -20.59 5.86
CA GLU A 138 -22.79 -21.22 6.34
C GLU A 138 -23.89 -20.19 6.57
N ARG A 139 -23.55 -18.98 7.03
CA ARG A 139 -24.49 -17.86 7.15
C ARG A 139 -24.82 -17.18 5.82
N ALA A 140 -24.16 -17.56 4.73
CA ALA A 140 -24.38 -16.99 3.40
C ALA A 140 -25.54 -17.64 2.63
N GLU A 141 -26.45 -18.36 3.31
CA GLU A 141 -27.71 -18.82 2.71
C GLU A 141 -28.41 -17.65 1.98
N GLY A 142 -28.60 -17.79 0.67
CA GLY A 142 -29.20 -16.76 -0.20
C GLY A 142 -28.22 -15.94 -1.05
N TRP A 143 -26.90 -16.11 -0.92
CA TRP A 143 -25.91 -15.42 -1.76
C TRP A 143 -25.79 -15.96 -3.19
N GLU A 144 -26.35 -17.14 -3.45
CA GLU A 144 -26.19 -17.87 -4.73
C GLU A 144 -26.79 -17.16 -5.96
N SER A 145 -27.51 -16.06 -5.78
CA SER A 145 -28.15 -15.29 -6.86
C SER A 145 -27.92 -13.77 -6.79
N GLY A 146 -27.06 -13.29 -5.89
CA GLY A 146 -26.80 -11.86 -5.69
C GLY A 146 -25.62 -11.32 -6.52
N ALA A 147 -25.70 -10.07 -6.96
CA ALA A 147 -24.53 -9.34 -7.44
C ALA A 147 -23.63 -8.98 -6.23
N LEU A 148 -22.34 -9.33 -6.30
CA LEU A 148 -21.36 -8.93 -5.29
C LEU A 148 -20.88 -7.50 -5.57
N ASP A 149 -21.18 -6.59 -4.66
CA ASP A 149 -20.67 -5.22 -4.72
C ASP A 149 -19.31 -5.14 -4.02
N VAL A 150 -18.26 -4.83 -4.78
CA VAL A 150 -16.86 -4.82 -4.31
C VAL A 150 -16.33 -3.40 -4.35
N HIS A 151 -16.04 -2.85 -3.15
CA HIS A 151 -15.49 -1.51 -2.98
C HIS A 151 -14.00 -1.55 -2.69
N PHE A 152 -13.18 -1.01 -3.60
CA PHE A 152 -11.75 -0.86 -3.39
C PHE A 152 -11.48 0.45 -2.63
N HIS A 153 -11.41 0.38 -1.31
CA HIS A 153 -11.06 1.53 -0.46
C HIS A 153 -9.57 1.91 -0.55
N THR A 154 -8.77 1.11 -1.25
CA THR A 154 -7.35 1.33 -1.52
C THR A 154 -7.07 1.12 -3.00
N PRO A 155 -6.08 1.83 -3.59
CA PRO A 155 -5.56 1.48 -4.90
C PRO A 155 -5.15 0.00 -4.91
N THR A 156 -5.96 -0.81 -5.59
CA THR A 156 -5.78 -2.26 -5.64
C THR A 156 -5.07 -2.61 -6.93
N TYR A 157 -3.92 -3.26 -6.79
CA TYR A 157 -3.11 -3.69 -7.92
C TYR A 157 -3.42 -5.15 -8.23
N LEU A 158 -4.07 -5.39 -9.37
CA LEU A 158 -4.19 -6.73 -9.93
C LEU A 158 -3.08 -6.92 -10.96
N ASN A 159 -2.23 -7.91 -10.73
CA ASN A 159 -1.27 -8.36 -11.75
C ASN A 159 -1.85 -9.60 -12.44
N PRO A 160 -2.33 -9.49 -13.69
CA PRO A 160 -2.91 -10.61 -14.40
C PRO A 160 -1.86 -11.62 -14.89
N LEU A 161 -0.56 -11.31 -14.79
CA LEU A 161 0.52 -12.16 -15.28
C LEU A 161 1.42 -12.59 -14.11
N VAL A 162 1.51 -13.90 -13.89
CA VAL A 162 2.47 -14.48 -12.94
C VAL A 162 3.88 -14.13 -13.42
N GLY A 163 4.64 -13.39 -12.62
CA GLY A 163 6.08 -13.16 -12.84
C GLY A 163 6.50 -11.80 -13.40
N ASP A 164 5.57 -10.92 -13.83
CA ASP A 164 5.96 -9.59 -14.33
C ASP A 164 5.55 -8.47 -13.36
N GLN A 165 6.48 -8.05 -12.48
CA GLN A 165 6.22 -6.95 -11.53
C GLN A 165 6.07 -5.57 -12.21
N ARG A 166 6.32 -5.46 -13.52
CA ARG A 166 6.23 -4.19 -14.26
C ARG A 166 4.80 -3.84 -14.67
N TYR A 167 3.87 -4.79 -14.61
CA TYR A 167 2.48 -4.58 -15.00
C TYR A 167 1.55 -4.48 -13.78
N LYS A 168 1.47 -3.27 -13.20
CA LYS A 168 0.50 -2.93 -12.16
C LYS A 168 -0.53 -1.98 -12.74
N SER A 169 -1.69 -2.50 -13.16
CA SER A 169 -2.81 -1.66 -13.59
C SER A 169 -3.63 -1.24 -12.36
N PRO A 170 -3.80 0.07 -12.09
CA PRO A 170 -4.72 0.52 -11.04
C PRO A 170 -6.18 0.29 -11.47
N LEU A 171 -7.03 -0.09 -10.52
CA LEU A 171 -8.49 -0.14 -10.68
C LEU A 171 -9.19 0.96 -9.88
N PRO A 172 -10.27 1.57 -10.41
CA PRO A 172 -10.78 1.40 -11.77
C PRO A 172 -9.83 2.00 -12.82
N ARG A 173 -9.78 1.38 -14.01
CA ARG A 173 -8.99 1.94 -15.13
C ARG A 173 -9.50 3.35 -15.43
N PRO A 174 -8.64 4.37 -15.57
CA PRO A 174 -9.09 5.65 -16.10
C PRO A 174 -9.74 5.41 -17.48
N PRO A 175 -10.82 6.13 -17.82
CA PRO A 175 -11.44 6.01 -19.14
C PRO A 175 -10.36 6.25 -20.19
N ALA A 176 -10.29 5.35 -21.18
CA ALA A 176 -9.33 5.48 -22.26
C ALA A 176 -9.50 6.88 -22.90
N PRO A 177 -8.41 7.62 -23.14
CA PRO A 177 -8.52 8.87 -23.87
C PRO A 177 -9.17 8.58 -25.23
N PRO A 178 -10.04 9.48 -25.72
CA PRO A 178 -10.68 9.30 -27.02
C PRO A 178 -9.58 9.07 -28.06
N ARG A 179 -9.74 8.00 -28.86
CA ARG A 179 -8.81 7.70 -29.96
C ARG A 179 -8.74 8.94 -30.86
N GLN A 180 -7.61 9.65 -30.82
CA GLN A 180 -7.35 10.65 -31.84
C GLN A 180 -7.25 9.91 -33.18
N PRO A 181 -7.98 10.33 -34.23
CA PRO A 181 -7.83 9.75 -35.54
C PRO A 181 -6.38 9.93 -35.98
N HIS A 182 -5.73 8.83 -36.32
CA HIS A 182 -4.36 8.77 -36.80
C HIS A 182 -4.10 9.87 -37.85
N ARG A 183 -3.30 10.89 -37.49
CA ARG A 183 -2.61 11.69 -38.49
C ARG A 183 -1.58 10.77 -39.13
N LEU A 184 -1.85 10.37 -40.37
CA LEU A 184 -0.91 9.71 -41.26
C LEU A 184 0.36 10.58 -41.35
N CYS A 185 1.48 10.08 -40.83
CA CYS A 185 2.78 10.66 -41.13
C CYS A 185 3.07 10.44 -42.62
N PRO A 186 3.44 11.48 -43.40
CA PRO A 186 3.90 11.28 -44.76
C PRO A 186 5.28 10.58 -44.76
N ARG A 187 5.44 9.59 -45.64
CA ARG A 187 6.70 8.88 -45.87
C ARG A 187 7.79 9.86 -46.36
N PRO A 188 9.03 9.77 -45.87
CA PRO A 188 10.16 10.40 -46.55
C PRO A 188 10.73 9.43 -47.59
N ASP A 189 10.59 9.82 -48.86
CA ASP A 189 11.29 9.23 -49.99
C ASP A 189 12.77 9.68 -50.01
N ARG A 190 13.62 8.75 -50.46
CA ARG A 190 14.98 8.94 -51.01
C ARG A 190 16.10 9.37 -50.06
N ALA A 191 16.87 8.36 -49.65
CA ALA A 191 18.26 8.49 -49.23
C ALA A 191 19.13 9.13 -50.35
N ARG A 192 19.74 10.28 -50.03
CA ARG A 192 20.97 10.77 -50.66
C ARG A 192 22.10 10.69 -49.64
N ALA A 193 23.30 10.47 -50.18
CA ALA A 193 24.48 9.94 -49.52
C ALA A 193 25.27 10.92 -48.64
N CYS A 194 26.18 10.30 -47.87
CA CYS A 194 27.45 10.78 -47.29
C CYS A 194 27.43 11.44 -45.89
N PRO A 195 28.54 11.41 -45.14
CA PRO A 195 29.49 10.30 -44.91
C PRO A 195 29.86 10.16 -43.41
N SER A 196 30.55 9.08 -43.02
CA SER A 196 31.30 9.03 -41.76
C SER A 196 32.53 9.96 -41.83
N PRO A 197 33.05 10.49 -40.71
CA PRO A 197 34.17 9.79 -40.05
C PRO A 197 34.39 10.05 -38.53
N ARG A 198 35.05 9.06 -37.90
CA ARG A 198 36.10 9.06 -36.85
C ARG A 198 36.22 10.16 -35.77
N SER A 199 36.56 9.64 -34.56
CA SER A 199 37.28 10.27 -33.43
C SER A 199 36.56 11.44 -32.77
N TRP A 200 36.45 11.55 -31.44
CA TRP A 200 37.52 11.97 -30.53
C TRP A 200 37.41 11.28 -29.16
N LEU A 201 38.57 10.94 -28.62
CA LEU A 201 38.86 10.45 -27.27
C LEU A 201 39.04 11.61 -26.27
N SER A 202 39.07 11.24 -24.98
CA SER A 202 39.78 11.92 -23.86
C SER A 202 38.96 13.03 -23.15
N THR A 203 38.49 12.84 -21.90
CA THR A 203 39.14 12.91 -20.55
C THR A 203 39.25 14.30 -19.92
N CYS A 204 38.82 14.35 -18.65
CA CYS A 204 39.38 15.08 -17.50
C CYS A 204 39.16 16.60 -17.27
N THR A 205 38.82 16.85 -15.99
CA THR A 205 39.25 17.92 -15.06
C THR A 205 38.66 19.34 -15.09
N SER A 206 37.94 19.62 -13.98
CA SER A 206 38.06 20.74 -13.03
C SER A 206 37.83 22.21 -13.42
N ALA A 207 37.19 22.88 -12.46
CA ALA A 207 37.30 24.28 -12.02
C ALA A 207 36.29 25.29 -12.59
N GLY A 208 35.65 25.99 -11.64
CA GLY A 208 34.65 27.04 -11.80
C GLY A 208 33.86 27.17 -10.50
#